data_AF-A0AAN5CKD6-F1
#
_entry.id   AF-A0AAN5CKD6-F1
#
_cell.length_a   1.000
_cell.length_b   1.000
_cell.length_c   1.000
_cell.angle_alpha   90.00
_cell.angle_beta   90.00
_cell.angle_gamma   90.00
#
_symmetry.space_group_name_H-M   'P 1'
#
loop_
_entity.id
_entity.type
_entity.pdbx_description
1 polymer ?
#
loop_
_entity_poly.entity_id
_entity_poly.type
_entity_poly.pdbx_seq_one_letter_code
_entity_poly.pdbx_strand_id
1 'polypeptide(L)'
;MIGGEGPESEYWVSHDSLAWMTYAKAVGANVFDLEHRYYGESKLGTQNVKQNLTGPWITFGGSYPGALAAWSREWFPELIIGAVGSSGPVLAKNDFYEDVIKRQATEKQGTPKCNDRTVEAFETLHKLSQSPDGRATISEKFLLEPPWVSGPNAAVDDIDMDNVFSALVGLYMGTVQYNWVDWSDVQNICSFFEDDSRSSIDSLRVQMTLTFSTTSIC
;
A
#
# COMPACT_ATOMS: atom_id res chain seq x y z
N MET A 1 -9.28 -16.59 9.77
CA MET A 1 -8.54 -15.42 9.27
C MET A 1 -7.40 -15.14 10.24
N ILE A 2 -6.20 -14.87 9.73
CA ILE A 2 -5.07 -14.39 10.53
C ILE A 2 -4.98 -12.88 10.31
N GLY A 3 -4.95 -12.14 11.41
CA GLY A 3 -4.78 -10.70 11.44
C GLY A 3 -3.37 -10.22 11.16
N GLY A 4 -3.27 -8.96 10.79
CA GLY A 4 -2.05 -8.31 10.33
C GLY A 4 -1.56 -7.18 11.21
N GLU A 5 -1.27 -6.06 10.58
CA GLU A 5 -0.63 -4.88 11.15
C GLU A 5 -1.64 -3.89 11.75
N GLY A 6 -2.77 -4.37 12.28
CA GLY A 6 -3.85 -3.51 12.77
C GLY A 6 -4.85 -4.22 13.67
N PRO A 7 -5.75 -3.45 14.33
CA PRO A 7 -6.87 -4.01 15.07
C PRO A 7 -7.73 -4.88 14.17
N GLU A 8 -8.15 -6.04 14.68
CA GLU A 8 -8.95 -6.98 13.91
C GLU A 8 -10.42 -6.57 13.90
N SER A 9 -11.11 -6.89 12.80
CA SER A 9 -12.52 -6.56 12.65
C SER A 9 -13.37 -7.81 12.47
N GLU A 10 -14.43 -7.94 13.29
CA GLU A 10 -15.41 -9.02 13.14
C GLU A 10 -16.04 -9.08 11.74
N TYR A 11 -15.92 -8.00 10.95
CA TYR A 11 -16.27 -7.96 9.53
C TYR A 11 -15.79 -9.23 8.80
N TRP A 12 -14.55 -9.65 9.02
CA TRP A 12 -13.93 -10.75 8.29
C TRP A 12 -14.54 -12.11 8.57
N VAL A 13 -15.34 -12.26 9.63
CA VAL A 13 -16.00 -13.53 9.97
C VAL A 13 -17.53 -13.42 10.08
N SER A 14 -18.09 -12.24 9.83
CA SER A 14 -19.53 -11.97 9.90
C SER A 14 -20.18 -11.70 8.54
N HIS A 15 -19.40 -11.58 7.46
CA HIS A 15 -19.90 -11.25 6.13
C HIS A 15 -19.86 -12.46 5.18
N ASP A 16 -21.03 -13.03 4.91
CA ASP A 16 -21.20 -14.24 4.07
C ASP A 16 -20.66 -14.11 2.64
N SER A 17 -20.52 -12.88 2.11
CA SER A 17 -20.00 -12.61 0.77
C SER A 17 -18.49 -12.83 0.64
N LEU A 18 -17.77 -12.93 1.75
CA LEU A 18 -16.33 -13.16 1.74
C LEU A 18 -16.01 -14.58 1.28
N ALA A 19 -14.95 -14.73 0.48
CA ALA A 19 -14.63 -16.01 -0.18
C ALA A 19 -14.48 -17.17 0.81
N TRP A 20 -13.75 -16.97 1.92
CA TRP A 20 -13.56 -18.00 2.93
C TRP A 20 -14.82 -18.31 3.73
N MET A 21 -15.73 -17.34 3.91
CA MET A 21 -17.02 -17.57 4.54
C MET A 21 -17.90 -18.46 3.64
N THR A 22 -17.89 -18.20 2.34
CA THR A 22 -18.55 -19.05 1.34
C THR A 22 -17.99 -20.47 1.35
N TYR A 23 -16.66 -20.63 1.38
CA TYR A 23 -16.02 -21.94 1.45
C TYR A 23 -16.33 -22.68 2.76
N ALA A 24 -16.24 -21.98 3.89
CA ALA A 24 -16.54 -22.55 5.19
C ALA A 24 -17.99 -23.05 5.26
N LYS A 25 -18.95 -22.27 4.74
CA LYS A 25 -20.37 -22.66 4.66
C LYS A 25 -20.59 -23.91 3.80
N ALA A 26 -19.88 -24.02 2.68
CA ALA A 26 -19.99 -25.16 1.78
C ALA A 26 -19.55 -26.49 2.41
N VAL A 27 -18.61 -26.45 3.37
CA VAL A 27 -18.06 -27.64 4.04
C VAL A 27 -18.45 -27.75 5.52
N GLY A 28 -19.27 -26.83 6.03
CA GLY A 28 -19.67 -26.79 7.44
C GLY A 28 -18.52 -26.49 8.42
N ALA A 29 -17.52 -25.73 8.01
CA ALA A 29 -16.38 -25.39 8.87
C ALA A 29 -16.70 -24.23 9.83
N ASN A 30 -16.15 -24.30 11.04
CA ASN A 30 -16.09 -23.16 11.94
C ASN A 30 -15.07 -22.14 11.42
N VAL A 31 -15.38 -20.84 11.55
CA VAL A 31 -14.48 -19.76 11.16
C VAL A 31 -14.09 -18.97 12.39
N PHE A 32 -12.79 -18.71 12.51
CA PHE A 32 -12.19 -17.94 13.60
C PHE A 32 -11.45 -16.74 13.02
N ASP A 33 -11.48 -15.64 13.75
CA ASP A 33 -10.69 -14.46 13.48
C ASP A 33 -9.62 -14.31 14.56
N LEU A 34 -8.37 -14.12 14.16
CA LEU A 34 -7.22 -14.13 15.06
C LEU A 34 -6.48 -12.80 14.96
N GLU A 35 -6.72 -11.91 15.91
CA GLU A 35 -5.99 -10.65 15.99
C GLU A 35 -4.51 -10.89 16.32
N HIS A 36 -3.63 -10.21 15.59
CA HIS A 36 -2.20 -10.33 15.78
C HIS A 36 -1.78 -9.68 17.10
N ARG A 37 -0.86 -10.31 17.83
CA ARG A 37 -0.26 -9.73 19.05
C ARG A 37 0.29 -8.33 18.80
N TYR A 38 0.17 -7.47 19.80
CA TYR A 38 0.50 -6.04 19.83
C TYR A 38 -0.43 -5.12 19.05
N TYR A 39 -1.40 -5.66 18.30
CA TYR A 39 -2.40 -4.86 17.59
C TYR A 39 -3.76 -4.96 18.28
N GLY A 40 -4.58 -3.93 18.09
CA GLY A 40 -5.90 -3.79 18.70
C GLY A 40 -5.92 -4.08 20.21
N GLU A 41 -6.71 -5.07 20.61
CA GLU A 41 -6.89 -5.47 22.00
C GLU A 41 -5.95 -6.60 22.44
N SER A 42 -5.21 -7.19 21.50
CA SER A 42 -4.25 -8.29 21.68
C SER A 42 -2.91 -7.82 22.25
N LYS A 43 -2.97 -7.17 23.40
CA LYS A 43 -1.81 -6.69 24.16
C LYS A 43 -1.20 -7.84 24.97
N LEU A 44 0.12 -7.84 25.13
CA LEU A 44 0.76 -8.87 25.94
C LEU A 44 0.26 -8.84 27.39
N GLY A 45 -0.07 -10.01 27.93
CA GLY A 45 -0.56 -10.16 29.31
C GLY A 45 -2.06 -9.88 29.49
N THR A 46 -2.81 -9.48 28.45
CA THR A 46 -4.27 -9.31 28.52
C THR A 46 -5.03 -10.55 28.08
N GLN A 47 -4.37 -11.44 27.34
CA GLN A 47 -4.93 -12.68 26.79
C GLN A 47 -4.95 -13.80 27.83
N ASN A 48 -6.13 -14.13 28.38
CA ASN A 48 -6.36 -15.25 29.31
C ASN A 48 -7.22 -16.38 28.72
N VAL A 49 -7.42 -16.40 27.41
CA VAL A 49 -8.32 -17.36 26.76
C VAL A 49 -7.53 -18.58 26.27
N LYS A 50 -7.73 -19.72 26.93
CA LYS A 50 -7.38 -21.03 26.36
C LYS A 50 -8.64 -21.65 25.77
N GLN A 51 -8.70 -21.76 24.44
CA GLN A 51 -9.75 -22.53 23.78
C GLN A 51 -9.23 -23.94 23.48
N ASN A 52 -9.96 -24.97 23.90
CA ASN A 52 -9.66 -26.37 23.59
C ASN A 52 -10.26 -26.74 22.23
N LEU A 53 -9.82 -26.06 21.17
CA LEU A 53 -10.22 -26.35 19.80
C LEU A 53 -9.19 -27.27 19.15
N THR A 54 -9.67 -28.26 18.39
CA THR A 54 -8.83 -29.21 17.67
C THR A 54 -9.17 -29.16 16.18
N GLY A 55 -8.11 -29.13 15.36
CA GLY A 55 -8.19 -29.07 13.90
C GLY A 55 -8.03 -30.45 13.25
N PRO A 56 -8.19 -30.50 11.93
CA PRO A 56 -7.27 -29.80 11.03
C PRO A 56 -7.70 -28.37 10.68
N TRP A 57 -6.73 -27.47 10.48
CA TRP A 57 -6.97 -26.04 10.22
C TRP A 57 -6.60 -25.60 8.80
N ILE A 58 -7.29 -24.59 8.27
CA ILE A 58 -6.88 -23.85 7.06
C ILE A 58 -6.75 -22.38 7.42
N THR A 59 -5.62 -21.76 7.07
CA THR A 59 -5.34 -20.36 7.36
C THR A 59 -5.62 -19.47 6.15
N PHE A 60 -6.09 -18.25 6.41
CA PHE A 60 -6.36 -17.22 5.40
C PHE A 60 -5.74 -15.91 5.84
N GLY A 61 -5.22 -15.12 4.91
CA GLY A 61 -4.72 -13.76 5.17
C GLY A 61 -4.40 -13.01 3.88
N GLY A 62 -4.32 -11.68 3.95
CA GLY A 62 -3.96 -10.79 2.83
C GLY A 62 -2.75 -9.91 3.17
N SER A 63 -1.90 -9.50 2.23
CA SER A 63 -0.70 -8.68 2.54
C SER A 63 0.22 -9.38 3.56
N TYR A 64 0.72 -8.69 4.61
CA TYR A 64 1.49 -9.31 5.70
C TYR A 64 0.80 -10.55 6.29
N PRO A 65 -0.50 -10.54 6.67
CA PRO A 65 -1.16 -11.77 7.11
C PRO A 65 -1.25 -12.86 6.04
N GLY A 66 -1.16 -12.52 4.75
CA GLY A 66 -1.02 -13.50 3.68
C GLY A 66 0.30 -14.26 3.79
N ALA A 67 1.40 -13.57 4.08
CA ALA A 67 2.69 -14.20 4.35
C ALA A 67 2.62 -15.03 5.65
N LEU A 68 2.01 -14.52 6.72
CA LEU A 68 1.80 -15.27 7.96
C LEU A 68 0.98 -16.55 7.74
N ALA A 69 -0.06 -16.52 6.93
CA ALA A 69 -0.88 -17.69 6.61
C ALA A 69 -0.03 -18.79 5.95
N ALA A 70 0.80 -18.43 4.96
CA ALA A 70 1.71 -19.35 4.30
C ALA A 70 2.79 -19.90 5.25
N TRP A 71 3.47 -19.03 6.01
CA TRP A 71 4.51 -19.45 6.96
C TRP A 71 3.95 -20.32 8.09
N SER A 72 2.72 -20.07 8.54
CA SER A 72 2.08 -20.90 9.58
C SER A 72 1.86 -22.34 9.08
N ARG A 73 1.47 -22.54 7.82
CA ARG A 73 1.38 -23.89 7.23
C ARG A 73 2.74 -24.57 7.12
N GLU A 74 3.78 -23.82 6.75
CA GLU A 74 5.15 -24.33 6.64
C GLU A 74 5.71 -24.78 8.00
N TRP A 75 5.50 -23.98 9.05
CA TRP A 75 6.05 -24.26 10.38
C TRP A 75 5.23 -25.23 11.22
N PHE A 76 3.92 -25.36 10.96
CA PHE A 76 3.02 -26.24 11.71
C PHE A 76 2.20 -27.16 10.78
N PRO A 77 2.85 -27.98 9.93
CA PRO A 77 2.19 -28.78 8.90
C PRO A 77 1.30 -29.90 9.46
N GLU A 78 1.53 -30.34 10.70
CA GLU A 78 0.69 -31.30 11.43
C GLU A 78 -0.62 -30.70 11.93
N LEU A 79 -0.67 -29.36 12.09
CA LEU A 79 -1.82 -28.65 12.64
C LEU A 79 -2.66 -27.97 11.54
N ILE A 80 -1.99 -27.27 10.64
CA ILE A 80 -2.61 -26.49 9.56
C ILE A 80 -2.43 -27.30 8.30
N ILE A 81 -3.51 -27.76 7.65
CA ILE A 81 -3.49 -28.61 6.46
C ILE A 81 -3.46 -27.83 5.13
N GLY A 82 -3.72 -26.51 5.18
CA GLY A 82 -3.67 -25.64 4.00
C GLY A 82 -3.63 -24.17 4.38
N ALA A 83 -3.21 -23.32 3.44
CA ALA A 83 -3.14 -21.88 3.60
C ALA A 83 -3.54 -21.16 2.32
N VAL A 84 -4.23 -20.03 2.46
CA VAL A 84 -4.52 -19.09 1.39
C VAL A 84 -3.93 -17.73 1.78
N GLY A 85 -2.73 -17.45 1.28
CA GLY A 85 -2.04 -16.18 1.48
C GLY A 85 -2.21 -15.27 0.27
N SER A 86 -3.20 -14.38 0.29
CA SER A 86 -3.45 -13.43 -0.79
C SER A 86 -2.45 -12.29 -0.76
N SER A 87 -1.78 -12.00 -1.89
CA SER A 87 -0.80 -10.91 -1.99
C SER A 87 0.26 -10.89 -0.88
N GLY A 88 0.61 -12.07 -0.34
CA GLY A 88 1.53 -12.19 0.78
C GLY A 88 2.99 -12.18 0.33
N PRO A 89 3.84 -11.22 0.76
CA PRO A 89 5.26 -11.22 0.43
C PRO A 89 6.00 -12.28 1.25
N VAL A 90 5.90 -13.55 0.84
CA VAL A 90 6.50 -14.69 1.55
C VAL A 90 8.02 -14.72 1.51
N LEU A 91 8.64 -13.96 0.61
CA LEU A 91 10.08 -13.79 0.48
C LEU A 91 10.45 -12.37 0.86
N ALA A 92 10.93 -12.18 2.09
CA ALA A 92 11.47 -10.90 2.52
C ALA A 92 12.78 -10.60 1.80
N LYS A 93 12.88 -9.42 1.20
CA LYS A 93 14.09 -8.88 0.57
C LYS A 93 14.39 -7.54 1.21
N ASN A 94 15.62 -7.33 1.65
CA ASN A 94 16.05 -6.03 2.18
C ASN A 94 16.01 -4.98 1.07
N ASP A 95 16.53 -5.33 -0.09
CA ASP A 95 16.54 -4.49 -1.28
C ASP A 95 15.51 -5.02 -2.27
N PHE A 96 14.26 -4.54 -2.14
CA PHE A 96 13.16 -4.95 -3.01
C PHE A 96 12.93 -3.94 -4.15
N TYR A 97 13.90 -3.87 -5.06
CA TYR A 97 13.80 -3.00 -6.24
C TYR A 97 12.70 -3.43 -7.21
N GLU A 98 12.15 -4.65 -7.05
CA GLU A 98 11.02 -5.09 -7.84
C GLU A 98 9.72 -4.36 -7.48
N ASP A 99 9.59 -3.61 -6.36
CA ASP A 99 8.40 -2.76 -6.15
C ASP A 99 8.40 -1.49 -7.04
N VAL A 100 9.54 -1.18 -7.67
CA VAL A 100 9.61 -0.20 -8.77
C VAL A 100 8.76 -0.66 -9.97
N ILE A 101 8.25 -1.90 -9.96
CA ILE A 101 7.20 -2.44 -10.85
C ILE A 101 5.91 -1.59 -10.84
N LYS A 102 5.69 -0.67 -9.89
CA LYS A 102 4.58 0.29 -10.03
C LYS A 102 4.75 1.22 -11.25
N ARG A 103 5.97 1.37 -11.80
CA ARG A 103 6.18 1.93 -13.16
C ARG A 103 5.52 1.08 -14.25
N GLN A 104 5.44 -0.24 -14.09
CA GLN A 104 4.89 -1.13 -15.11
C GLN A 104 3.37 -1.04 -15.23
N ALA A 105 2.63 -0.45 -14.29
CA ALA A 105 1.18 -0.38 -14.43
C ALA A 105 0.78 0.57 -15.55
N THR A 106 1.38 1.76 -15.63
CA THR A 106 1.17 2.66 -16.77
C THR A 106 1.81 2.12 -18.05
N GLU A 107 2.94 1.42 -17.96
CA GLU A 107 3.56 0.72 -19.11
C GLU A 107 2.66 -0.40 -19.68
N LYS A 108 2.05 -1.22 -18.82
CA LYS A 108 1.28 -2.41 -19.21
C LYS A 108 -0.20 -2.12 -19.48
N GLN A 109 -0.76 -1.11 -18.82
CA GLN A 109 -2.20 -0.85 -18.83
C GLN A 109 -2.53 0.57 -19.30
N GLY A 110 -1.57 1.50 -19.31
CA GLY A 110 -1.71 2.83 -19.88
C GLY A 110 -1.25 2.88 -21.35
N THR A 111 -1.20 4.09 -21.90
CA THR A 111 -0.59 4.33 -23.22
C THR A 111 0.91 4.62 -23.09
N PRO A 112 1.71 4.49 -24.18
CA PRO A 112 3.11 4.92 -24.17
C PRO A 112 3.28 6.37 -23.72
N LYS A 113 2.40 7.27 -24.17
CA LYS A 113 2.42 8.69 -23.79
C LYS A 113 2.22 8.88 -22.28
N CYS A 114 1.25 8.16 -21.69
CA CYS A 114 1.01 8.20 -20.25
C CYS A 114 2.23 7.71 -19.46
N ASN A 115 2.83 6.59 -19.87
CA ASN A 115 4.02 6.05 -19.24
C ASN A 115 5.19 7.04 -19.32
N ASP A 116 5.50 7.56 -20.51
CA ASP A 116 6.62 8.48 -20.73
C ASP A 116 6.47 9.75 -19.90
N ARG A 117 5.27 10.32 -19.87
CA ARG A 117 4.99 11.54 -19.06
C ARG A 117 4.97 11.27 -17.56
N THR A 118 4.63 10.06 -17.12
CA THR A 118 4.76 9.66 -15.72
C THR A 118 6.24 9.60 -15.32
N VAL A 119 7.08 8.96 -16.15
CA VAL A 119 8.53 8.90 -15.92
C VAL A 119 9.12 10.30 -15.87
N GLU A 120 8.78 11.15 -16.85
CA GLU A 120 9.22 12.55 -16.92
C GLU A 120 8.85 13.34 -15.66
N ALA A 121 7.64 13.14 -15.11
CA ALA A 121 7.21 13.84 -13.90
C ALA A 121 8.05 13.48 -12.68
N PHE A 122 8.34 12.20 -12.46
CA PHE A 122 9.16 11.76 -11.34
C PHE A 122 10.64 12.11 -11.52
N GLU A 123 11.16 12.10 -12.76
CA GLU A 123 12.50 12.62 -13.06
C GLU A 123 12.59 14.13 -12.79
N THR A 124 11.56 14.88 -13.18
CA THR A 124 11.47 16.31 -12.90
C THR A 124 11.40 16.59 -11.40
N LEU A 125 10.60 15.82 -10.65
CA LEU A 125 10.52 15.89 -9.20
C LEU A 125 11.89 15.65 -8.55
N HIS A 126 12.60 14.60 -8.96
CA HIS A 126 13.96 14.30 -8.50
C HIS A 126 14.97 15.39 -8.85
N LYS A 127 14.89 15.96 -10.04
CA LYS A 127 15.77 17.05 -10.45
C LYS A 127 15.53 18.32 -9.63
N LEU A 128 14.27 18.67 -9.37
CA LEU A 128 13.90 19.83 -8.56
C LEU A 128 14.33 19.65 -7.09
N SER A 129 14.28 18.44 -6.53
CA SER A 129 14.66 18.22 -5.14
C SER A 129 16.14 18.51 -4.85
N GLN A 130 16.99 18.51 -5.87
CA GLN A 130 18.43 18.73 -5.72
C GLN A 130 18.80 20.18 -5.40
N SER A 131 17.94 21.18 -5.63
CA SER A 131 18.25 22.59 -5.38
C SER A 131 17.28 23.25 -4.39
N PRO A 132 17.72 24.25 -3.61
CA PRO A 132 16.82 24.98 -2.71
C PRO A 132 15.60 25.59 -3.41
N ASP A 133 15.81 26.24 -4.57
CA ASP A 133 14.72 26.83 -5.35
C ASP A 133 13.78 25.76 -5.93
N GLY A 134 14.31 24.60 -6.31
CA GLY A 134 13.51 23.50 -6.80
C GLY A 134 12.67 22.86 -5.68
N ARG A 135 13.20 22.74 -4.46
CA ARG A 135 12.43 22.31 -3.29
C ARG A 135 11.36 23.33 -2.88
N ALA A 136 11.64 24.64 -3.00
CA ALA A 136 10.62 25.67 -2.83
C ALA A 136 9.50 25.51 -3.86
N THR A 137 9.85 25.23 -5.13
CA THR A 137 8.89 24.94 -6.20
C THR A 137 8.05 23.70 -5.91
N ILE A 138 8.66 22.62 -5.40
CA ILE A 138 7.94 21.41 -4.97
C ILE A 138 6.98 21.75 -3.82
N SER A 139 7.47 22.49 -2.81
CA SER A 139 6.67 22.87 -1.63
C SER A 139 5.42 23.65 -2.01
N GLU A 140 5.58 24.65 -2.88
CA GLU A 140 4.46 25.44 -3.40
C GLU A 140 3.52 24.59 -4.26
N LYS A 141 4.08 23.81 -5.20
CA LYS A 141 3.28 23.03 -6.14
C LYS A 141 2.44 21.97 -5.43
N PHE A 142 3.03 21.25 -4.47
CA PHE A 142 2.39 20.14 -3.77
C PHE A 142 1.79 20.52 -2.41
N LEU A 143 1.84 21.80 -2.01
CA LEU A 143 1.31 22.29 -0.74
C LEU A 143 1.85 21.49 0.46
N LEU A 144 3.17 21.33 0.52
CA LEU A 144 3.84 20.60 1.60
C LEU A 144 3.70 21.36 2.93
N GLU A 145 3.33 20.64 4.00
CA GLU A 145 3.27 21.18 5.36
C GLU A 145 4.02 20.28 6.36
N PRO A 146 5.17 20.73 6.91
CA PRO A 146 5.81 22.02 6.69
C PRO A 146 6.42 22.15 5.27
N PRO A 147 6.60 23.38 4.75
CA PRO A 147 7.27 23.55 3.47
C PRO A 147 8.70 22.99 3.53
N TRP A 148 9.15 22.36 2.45
CA TRP A 148 10.51 21.82 2.30
C TRP A 148 11.51 22.93 1.94
N VAL A 149 11.49 23.98 2.75
CA VAL A 149 12.38 25.13 2.64
C VAL A 149 13.49 24.98 3.67
N SER A 150 14.52 24.23 3.28
CA SER A 150 15.84 24.40 3.87
C SER A 150 16.19 25.89 3.77
N GLY A 151 16.50 26.57 4.88
CA GLY A 151 17.07 27.93 4.84
C GLY A 151 18.29 27.97 3.89
N PRO A 152 18.77 29.16 3.48
CA PRO A 152 19.65 29.34 2.31
C PRO A 152 20.93 28.48 2.22
N ASN A 153 21.30 27.76 3.27
CA ASN A 153 22.48 26.89 3.38
C ASN A 153 22.22 25.50 3.99
N ALA A 154 20.97 25.05 4.15
CA ALA A 154 20.71 23.71 4.69
C ALA A 154 20.86 22.66 3.59
N ALA A 155 21.75 21.68 3.82
CA ALA A 155 21.84 20.48 3.01
C ALA A 155 20.49 19.75 3.00
N VAL A 156 20.22 19.00 1.93
CA VAL A 156 19.06 18.09 1.93
C VAL A 156 19.34 17.02 2.97
N ASP A 157 18.49 16.94 4.00
CA ASP A 157 18.49 15.79 4.89
C ASP A 157 17.89 14.60 4.12
N ASP A 158 18.56 13.44 4.17
CA ASP A 158 18.09 12.24 3.49
C ASP A 158 16.68 11.84 3.96
N ILE A 159 16.35 12.12 5.24
CA ILE A 159 15.01 11.87 5.79
C ILE A 159 13.96 12.79 5.16
N ASP A 160 14.30 14.06 4.89
CA ASP A 160 13.36 14.97 4.22
C ASP A 160 13.10 14.51 2.77
N MET A 161 14.16 14.07 2.07
CA MET A 161 14.03 13.50 0.74
C MET A 161 13.12 12.27 0.79
N ASP A 162 13.38 11.33 1.69
CA ASP A 162 12.62 10.10 1.81
C ASP A 162 11.16 10.37 2.18
N ASN A 163 10.88 11.30 3.09
CA ASN A 163 9.52 11.67 3.47
C ASN A 163 8.74 12.25 2.29
N VAL A 164 9.31 13.24 1.59
CA VAL A 164 8.64 13.88 0.44
C VAL A 164 8.42 12.88 -0.68
N PHE A 165 9.42 12.07 -1.02
CA PHE A 165 9.27 11.07 -2.07
C PHE A 165 8.30 9.96 -1.66
N SER A 166 8.33 9.51 -0.40
CA SER A 166 7.37 8.51 0.09
C SER A 166 5.94 9.02 0.06
N ALA A 167 5.70 10.28 0.44
CA ALA A 167 4.38 10.90 0.37
C ALA A 167 3.89 11.03 -1.08
N LEU A 168 4.72 11.55 -1.98
CA LEU A 168 4.34 11.83 -3.35
C LEU A 168 4.26 10.55 -4.22
N VAL A 169 5.31 9.72 -4.18
CA VAL A 169 5.35 8.46 -4.93
C VAL A 169 4.33 7.48 -4.34
N GLY A 170 4.15 7.46 -3.01
CA GLY A 170 3.19 6.60 -2.33
C GLY A 170 1.75 6.73 -2.84
N LEU A 171 1.32 7.93 -3.23
CA LEU A 171 -0.02 8.15 -3.79
C LEU A 171 -0.21 7.55 -5.18
N TYR A 172 0.77 7.76 -6.05
CA TYR A 172 0.82 7.10 -7.35
C TYR A 172 0.84 5.58 -7.17
N MET A 173 1.69 5.10 -6.26
CA MET A 173 1.83 3.69 -5.94
C MET A 173 0.54 3.07 -5.38
N GLY A 174 -0.22 3.81 -4.57
CA GLY A 174 -1.51 3.39 -4.03
C GLY A 174 -2.55 3.24 -5.13
N THR A 175 -2.64 4.23 -6.03
CA THR A 175 -3.59 4.19 -7.15
C THR A 175 -3.31 3.01 -8.09
N VAL A 176 -2.03 2.72 -8.33
CA VAL A 176 -1.61 1.54 -9.09
C VAL A 176 -1.93 0.23 -8.36
N GLN A 177 -1.66 0.17 -7.05
CA GLN A 177 -1.87 -1.04 -6.23
C GLN A 177 -3.34 -1.47 -6.19
N TYR A 178 -4.24 -0.49 -6.12
CA TYR A 178 -5.68 -0.70 -6.00
C TYR A 178 -6.42 -0.45 -7.31
N ASN A 179 -5.75 -0.63 -8.45
CA ASN A 179 -6.37 -0.43 -9.75
C ASN A 179 -7.67 -1.25 -9.88
N TRP A 180 -8.74 -0.58 -10.32
CA TRP A 180 -10.12 -1.09 -10.40
C TRP A 180 -10.83 -1.32 -9.06
N VAL A 181 -10.32 -0.74 -7.98
CA VAL A 181 -10.99 -0.70 -6.67
C VAL A 181 -11.29 0.76 -6.31
N ASP A 182 -12.56 1.03 -6.01
CA ASP A 182 -13.09 2.36 -5.66
C ASP A 182 -12.75 3.47 -6.67
N TRP A 183 -11.98 4.48 -6.25
CA TRP A 183 -11.57 5.64 -7.05
C TRP A 183 -10.23 5.43 -7.78
N SER A 184 -9.55 4.30 -7.54
CA SER A 184 -8.22 4.02 -8.10
C SER A 184 -8.32 3.35 -9.48
N ASP A 185 -7.95 4.09 -10.52
CA ASP A 185 -7.92 3.60 -11.90
C ASP A 185 -6.72 4.18 -12.66
N VAL A 186 -5.89 3.30 -13.23
CA VAL A 186 -4.75 3.69 -14.08
C VAL A 186 -5.21 4.50 -15.29
N GLN A 187 -6.40 4.26 -15.85
CA GLN A 187 -6.94 5.07 -16.94
C GLN A 187 -7.22 6.50 -16.52
N ASN A 188 -7.75 6.69 -15.30
CA ASN A 188 -7.96 8.02 -14.75
C ASN A 188 -6.63 8.74 -14.54
N ILE A 189 -5.59 8.07 -14.01
CA ILE A 189 -4.24 8.64 -13.93
C ILE A 189 -3.77 9.07 -15.33
N CYS A 190 -3.87 8.18 -16.32
CA CYS A 190 -3.43 8.47 -17.67
C CYS A 190 -4.16 9.64 -18.31
N SER A 191 -5.43 9.86 -18.00
CA SER A 191 -6.16 11.04 -18.50
C SER A 191 -5.50 12.37 -18.10
N PHE A 192 -4.86 12.45 -16.91
CA PHE A 192 -4.14 13.64 -16.49
C PHE A 192 -2.77 13.75 -17.15
N PHE A 193 -2.06 12.62 -17.26
CA PHE A 193 -0.73 12.57 -17.86
C PHE A 193 -0.76 12.72 -19.38
N GLU A 194 -1.87 12.44 -20.04
CA GLU A 194 -2.01 12.61 -21.49
C GLU A 194 -2.48 14.02 -21.91
N ASP A 195 -2.86 14.86 -20.95
CA ASP A 195 -3.29 16.24 -21.20
C ASP A 195 -2.09 17.14 -21.55
N ASP A 196 -1.99 17.54 -22.82
CA ASP A 196 -0.90 18.39 -23.33
C ASP A 196 -1.00 19.85 -22.88
N SER A 197 -2.09 20.27 -22.24
CA SER A 197 -2.19 21.62 -21.66
C SER A 197 -1.40 21.78 -20.35
N ARG A 198 -0.90 20.68 -19.78
CA ARG A 198 -0.15 20.65 -18.52
C ARG A 198 1.25 20.11 -18.73
N SER A 199 2.19 20.53 -17.88
CA SER A 199 3.47 19.82 -17.74
C SER A 199 3.27 18.47 -17.05
N SER A 200 4.22 17.55 -17.22
CA SER A 200 4.23 16.24 -16.55
C SER A 200 4.13 16.36 -15.03
N ILE A 201 4.86 17.30 -14.42
CA ILE A 201 4.80 17.54 -12.97
C ILE A 201 3.47 18.16 -12.50
N ASP A 202 2.80 18.97 -13.34
CA ASP A 202 1.46 19.47 -13.03
C ASP A 202 0.40 18.37 -13.14
N SER A 203 0.55 17.42 -14.07
CA SER A 203 -0.29 16.22 -14.14
C SER A 203 -0.19 15.38 -12.86
N LEU A 204 1.04 15.19 -12.34
CA LEU A 204 1.28 14.52 -11.06
C LEU A 204 0.56 15.24 -9.91
N ARG A 205 0.60 16.58 -9.88
CA ARG A 205 -0.11 17.38 -8.86
C ARG A 205 -1.63 17.23 -8.92
N VAL A 206 -2.20 17.22 -10.13
CA VAL A 206 -3.66 17.05 -10.32
C VAL A 206 -4.11 15.70 -9.79
N GLN A 207 -3.39 14.63 -10.15
CA GLN A 207 -3.67 13.28 -9.66
C GLN A 207 -3.75 13.24 -8.12
N MET A 208 -2.81 13.88 -7.44
CA MET A 208 -2.76 13.90 -5.96
C MET A 208 -3.93 14.67 -5.31
N THR A 209 -4.54 15.63 -6.00
CA THR A 209 -5.71 16.39 -5.48
C THR A 209 -6.96 15.54 -5.41
N LEU A 210 -7.03 14.45 -6.18
CA LEU A 210 -8.20 13.57 -6.20
C LEU A 210 -8.14 12.50 -5.12
N THR A 211 -6.93 12.15 -4.68
CA THR A 211 -6.71 11.21 -3.58
C THR A 211 -6.92 11.86 -2.21
N PHE A 212 -6.55 13.14 -2.04
CA PHE A 212 -6.79 13.90 -0.82
C PHE A 212 -7.63 15.13 -1.10
N SER A 213 -8.72 15.32 -0.37
CA SER A 213 -9.61 16.48 -0.49
C SER A 213 -8.89 17.79 -0.13
N THR A 214 -8.14 18.38 -1.05
CA THR A 214 -7.56 19.74 -0.97
C THR A 214 -6.71 20.09 0.27
N THR A 215 -6.48 19.16 1.19
CA THR A 215 -5.70 19.37 2.42
C THR A 215 -4.23 19.10 2.13
N SER A 216 -3.39 19.96 2.70
CA SER A 216 -1.93 19.96 2.60
C SER A 216 -1.33 18.57 2.80
N ILE A 217 -0.22 18.30 2.10
CA ILE A 217 0.50 17.02 2.19
C ILE A 217 1.48 17.14 3.37
N CYS A 218 1.21 16.40 4.44
CA CYS A 218 2.08 16.27 5.61
C CYS A 218 3.17 15.21 5.40
#